data_AF-A0A1A0NW40-F1
#
_entry.id   AF-A0A1A0NW40-F1
#
_cell.length_a   1.000
_cell.length_b   1.000
_cell.length_c   1.000
_cell.angle_alpha   90.00
_cell.angle_beta   90.00
_cell.angle_gamma   90.00
#
_symmetry.space_group_name_H-M   'P 1'
#
loop_
_entity.id
_entity.type
_entity.pdbx_description
1 polymer ?
#
loop_
_entity_poly.entity_id
_entity_poly.type
_entity_poly.pdbx_seq_one_letter_code
_entity_poly.pdbx_strand_id
1 'polypeptide(L)' 'MEPVEINAGAWYLRGVQADVGYLWDVCEPITGEVVAEVSLDPRSGEIGVREQPGYAEAAQTAADAVRRFADTALGDA' A
#
# COMPACT_ATOMS: atom_id res chain seq x y z
N MET A 1 16.41 -2.53 -6.38
CA MET A 1 14.99 -2.21 -6.58
C MET A 1 14.70 -1.01 -5.71
N GLU A 2 14.21 0.07 -6.30
CA GLU A 2 13.96 1.32 -5.57
C GLU A 2 12.67 1.20 -4.75
N PRO A 3 12.64 1.74 -3.51
CA PRO A 3 11.45 1.71 -2.67
C PRO A 3 10.33 2.57 -3.30
N VAL A 4 9.08 2.11 -3.18
CA VAL A 4 7.89 2.83 -3.63
C VAL A 4 7.15 3.33 -2.40
N GLU A 5 7.26 4.62 -2.12
CA GLU A 5 6.68 5.22 -0.91
C GLU A 5 5.42 6.02 -1.25
N ILE A 6 4.34 5.82 -0.49
CA ILE A 6 3.06 6.53 -0.67
C ILE A 6 2.68 7.22 0.63
N ASN A 7 2.46 8.52 0.57
CA ASN A 7 1.84 9.25 1.67
C ASN A 7 0.31 9.12 1.56
N ALA A 8 -0.33 8.56 2.59
CA ALA A 8 -1.76 8.31 2.64
C ALA A 8 -2.39 9.10 3.80
N GLY A 9 -2.15 10.41 3.84
CA GLY A 9 -2.66 11.30 4.88
C GLY A 9 -1.96 11.05 6.22
N ALA A 10 -2.69 10.43 7.15
CA ALA A 10 -2.14 10.09 8.48
C ALA A 10 -1.19 8.88 8.46
N TRP A 11 -1.10 8.14 7.35
CA TRP A 11 -0.34 6.90 7.27
C TRP A 11 0.76 6.98 6.22
N TYR A 12 1.82 6.20 6.44
CA TYR A 12 2.92 6.10 5.50
C TYR A 12 3.06 4.68 4.98
N LEU A 13 3.10 4.50 3.66
CA LEU A 13 3.30 3.20 3.03
C LEU A 13 4.74 3.10 2.55
N ARG A 14 5.44 2.06 3.01
CA ARG A 14 6.80 1.72 2.55
C ARG A 14 6.74 0.49 1.68
N GLY A 15 6.91 0.70 0.39
CA GLY A 15 6.74 -0.35 -0.60
C GLY A 15 8.02 -0.87 -1.17
N VAL A 16 7.99 -2.14 -1.55
CA VAL A 16 8.94 -2.72 -2.48
C VAL A 16 8.15 -3.27 -3.66
N GLN A 17 8.71 -3.14 -4.86
CA GLN A 17 8.32 -4.03 -5.94
C GLN A 17 8.80 -5.45 -5.57
N ALA A 18 8.16 -6.48 -6.10
CA ALA A 18 8.56 -7.86 -5.94
C ALA A 18 8.33 -8.57 -7.27
N ASP A 19 8.82 -9.80 -7.40
CA ASP A 19 8.71 -10.56 -8.66
C ASP A 19 7.26 -10.77 -9.12
N VAL A 20 6.31 -10.74 -8.17
CA VAL A 20 4.88 -11.01 -8.41
C VAL A 20 3.98 -9.77 -8.31
N GLY A 21 4.51 -8.59 -7.96
CA GLY A 21 3.69 -7.38 -7.81
C GLY A 21 4.32 -6.34 -6.89
N TYR A 22 3.49 -5.58 -6.20
CA TYR A 22 3.93 -4.59 -5.20
C TYR A 22 3.42 -4.98 -3.81
N LEU A 23 4.21 -4.67 -2.80
CA LEU A 23 3.88 -4.87 -1.40
C LEU A 23 4.27 -3.63 -0.59
N TRP A 24 3.37 -3.16 0.27
CA TRP A 24 3.58 -2.02 1.16
C TRP A 24 3.29 -2.36 2.61
N ASP A 25 4.23 -2.01 3.49
CA ASP A 25 3.98 -1.90 4.92
C ASP A 25 3.29 -0.56 5.22
N VAL A 26 2.14 -0.60 5.90
CA VAL A 26 1.43 0.59 6.40
C VAL A 26 1.92 0.91 7.80
N CYS A 27 2.57 2.06 7.93
CA CYS A 27 3.24 2.47 9.17
C CYS A 27 2.48 3.60 9.87
N GLU A 28 2.37 3.49 11.20
CA GLU A 28 1.97 4.58 12.08
C GLU A 28 3.07 5.66 12.04
N PRO A 29 2.73 6.94 11.78
CA PRO A 29 3.70 7.95 11.36
C PRO A 29 4.66 8.40 12.46
N ILE A 30 4.26 8.28 13.74
CA ILE A 30 5.04 8.77 14.88
C ILE A 30 5.96 7.67 15.40
N THR A 31 5.42 6.46 15.53
CA THR A 31 6.11 5.30 16.12
C THR A 31 6.84 4.44 15.09
N GLY A 32 6.41 4.47 13.83
CA GLY A 32 6.93 3.60 12.77
C GLY A 32 6.44 2.15 12.85
N GLU A 33 5.46 1.86 13.71
CA GLU A 33 4.88 0.52 13.84
C GLU A 33 4.14 0.13 12.56
N VAL A 34 4.35 -1.11 12.09
CA VAL A 34 3.61 -1.66 10.94
C VAL A 34 2.27 -2.19 11.43
N VAL A 35 1.18 -1.57 10.98
CA VAL A 35 -0.18 -1.86 11.47
C VAL A 35 -1.05 -2.57 10.44
N ALA A 36 -0.66 -2.52 9.17
CA ALA A 36 -1.27 -3.26 8.07
C ALA A 36 -0.28 -3.46 6.93
N GLU A 37 -0.63 -4.31 5.99
CA GLU A 37 0.09 -4.58 4.75
C GLU A 37 -0.91 -4.49 3.58
N VAL A 38 -0.47 -3.88 2.48
CA VAL A 38 -1.24 -3.80 1.23
C VAL A 38 -0.41 -4.37 0.10
N SER A 39 -1.04 -5.20 -0.73
CA SER A 39 -0.43 -5.78 -1.93
C SER A 39 -1.21 -5.36 -3.18
N LEU A 40 -0.51 -5.25 -4.31
CA LEU A 40 -1.10 -5.00 -5.62
C LEU A 40 -0.51 -5.98 -6.63
N ASP A 41 -1.37 -6.73 -7.31
CA ASP A 41 -1.02 -7.41 -8.56
C ASP A 41 -1.19 -6.43 -9.73
N PRO A 42 -0.10 -6.00 -10.40
CA PRO A 42 -0.17 -5.03 -11.48
C PRO A 42 -0.75 -5.58 -12.79
N ARG A 43 -0.91 -6.90 -12.93
CA ARG A 43 -1.50 -7.52 -14.13
C ARG A 43 -3.01 -7.56 -14.05
N SER A 44 -3.56 -7.86 -12.87
CA SER A 44 -4.99 -7.96 -12.63
C SER A 44 -5.61 -6.71 -12.01
N GLY A 45 -4.79 -5.87 -11.35
CA GLY A 45 -5.25 -4.76 -10.53
C GLY A 45 -5.81 -5.20 -9.17
N GLU A 46 -5.67 -6.47 -8.80
CA GLU A 46 -6.17 -6.99 -7.51
C GLU A 46 -5.39 -6.37 -6.34
N ILE A 47 -6.12 -5.85 -5.36
CA ILE A 47 -5.56 -5.27 -4.14
C ILE A 47 -5.91 -6.18 -2.96
N GLY A 48 -4.88 -6.70 -2.29
CA GLY A 48 -5.01 -7.48 -1.06
C GLY A 48 -4.64 -6.64 0.16
N VAL A 49 -5.37 -6.79 1.26
CA VAL A 49 -5.14 -6.07 2.51
C VAL A 49 -5.04 -7.07 3.67
N ARG A 50 -4.05 -6.86 4.54
CA ARG A 50 -3.90 -7.60 5.80
C ARG A 50 -3.69 -6.60 6.93
N GLU A 51 -4.64 -6.48 7.83
CA GLU A 51 -4.56 -5.55 8.95
C GLU A 51 -4.45 -6.23 10.31
N GLN A 52 -3.84 -5.53 11.26
CA GLN A 52 -3.96 -5.86 12.67
C GLN A 52 -5.34 -5.43 13.21
N PRO A 53 -5.91 -6.14 14.21
CA PRO A 53 -7.18 -5.74 14.81
C PRO A 53 -7.14 -4.31 15.36
N GLY A 54 -8.16 -3.50 15.02
CA GLY A 54 -8.24 -2.09 15.43
C GLY A 54 -7.70 -1.08 14.42
N TYR A 55 -7.06 -1.52 13.32
CA TYR A 55 -6.46 -0.65 12.32
C TYR A 55 -7.18 -0.68 10.95
N ALA A 56 -8.48 -1.00 10.95
CA ALA A 56 -9.27 -1.10 9.71
C ALA A 56 -9.32 0.23 8.92
N GLU A 57 -9.29 1.38 9.60
CA GLU A 57 -9.25 2.70 8.95
C GLU A 57 -7.92 2.93 8.23
N ALA A 58 -6.80 2.58 8.87
CA ALA A 58 -5.47 2.68 8.29
C ALA A 58 -5.36 1.80 7.03
N ALA A 59 -5.87 0.57 7.14
CA ALA A 59 -5.88 -0.41 6.06
C ALA A 59 -6.69 0.06 4.85
N GLN A 60 -7.90 0.59 5.09
CA GLN A 60 -8.74 1.15 4.02
C GLN A 60 -8.10 2.38 3.36
N THR A 61 -7.56 3.30 4.16
CA THR A 61 -6.88 4.50 3.65
C THR A 61 -5.68 4.13 2.78
N ALA A 62 -4.89 3.14 3.21
CA ALA A 62 -3.77 2.62 2.45
C ALA A 62 -4.21 1.95 1.14
N ALA A 63 -5.27 1.12 1.17
CA ALA A 63 -5.80 0.48 -0.03
C ALA A 63 -6.31 1.50 -1.06
N ASP A 64 -6.99 2.55 -0.63
CA ASP A 64 -7.42 3.63 -1.53
C ASP A 64 -6.24 4.41 -2.11
N ALA A 65 -5.15 4.58 -1.35
CA ALA A 65 -3.94 5.20 -1.87
C ALA A 65 -3.25 4.31 -2.92
N VAL A 66 -3.13 3.00 -2.66
CA VAL A 66 -2.58 2.02 -3.61
C VAL A 66 -3.44 1.91 -4.87
N ARG A 67 -4.77 2.03 -4.75
CA ARG A 67 -5.66 2.05 -5.92
C ARG A 67 -5.40 3.25 -6.83
N ARG A 68 -5.27 4.45 -6.26
CA ARG A 68 -4.91 5.66 -7.03
C ARG A 68 -3.53 5.53 -7.69
N PHE A 69 -2.58 4.91 -6.98
CA PHE A 69 -1.28 4.57 -7.55
C PHE A 69 -1.43 3.62 -8.75
N ALA A 70 -2.22 2.55 -8.61
CA ALA A 70 -2.47 1.60 -9.69
C ALA A 70 -3.13 2.27 -10.91
N ASP A 71 -4.16 3.09 -10.71
CA ASP A 71 -4.84 3.82 -11.77
C ASP A 71 -3.87 4.73 -12.57
N THR A 72 -2.88 5.31 -11.88
CA THR A 72 -1.87 6.19 -12.52
C THR A 72 -0.75 5.37 -13.17
N ALA A 73 -0.24 4.35 -12.48
CA ALA A 73 0.91 3.57 -12.92
C ALA A 73 0.57 2.55 -14.03
N LEU A 74 -0.69 2.08 -14.08
CA LEU A 74 -1.18 1.10 -15.05
C LEU A 74 -2.08 1.72 -16.14
N GLY A 75 -2.60 2.93 -15.92
CA GLY A 75 -3.52 3.61 -16.84
C GLY A 75 -2.87 4.36 -18.00
N ASP A 76 -1.57 4.65 -17.93
CA ASP A 76 -0.78 5.27 -19.02
C ASP A 76 -0.01 4.19 -19.83
N ALA A 77 -0.76 3.25 -20.43
CA ALA A 77 -0.24 2.24 -21.37
C ALA A 77 -0.81 2.43 -22.79
#